data_AF-A0A960DAC1-F1
#
_entry.id   AF-A0A960DAC1-F1
#
_cell.length_a   1.000
_cell.length_b   1.000
_cell.length_c   1.000
_cell.angle_alpha   90.00
_cell.angle_beta   90.00
_cell.angle_gamma   90.00
#
_symmetry.space_group_name_H-M   'P 1'
#
loop_
_entity.id
_entity.type
_entity.pdbx_description
1 polymer ?
#
loop_
_entity_poly.entity_id
_entity_poly.type
_entity_poly.pdbx_seq_one_letter_code
_entity_poly.pdbx_strand_id
1 'polypeptide(L)' 'KLEVWDSPNSAGVIIDAVRAAKIAKDRGVGGPVVAASAYLMKSPPQQLADDVAREQLEEFIEG' A
#
# COMPACT_ATOMS: atom_id res chain seq x y z
N LYS A 1 9.30 -23.05 14.02
CA LYS A 1 7.85 -22.80 13.90
C LYS A 1 7.63 -21.32 14.16
N LEU A 2 7.00 -20.58 13.24
CA LEU A 2 6.62 -19.19 13.47
C LEU A 2 5.18 -19.18 14.02
N GLU A 3 4.96 -18.47 15.12
CA GLU A 3 3.65 -18.33 15.77
C GLU A 3 3.26 -16.86 15.80
N VAL A 4 2.17 -16.52 15.11
CA VAL A 4 1.66 -15.16 14.97
C VAL A 4 0.14 -15.17 14.98
N TRP A 5 -0.45 -14.02 15.30
CA TRP A 5 -1.88 -13.78 15.14
C TRP A 5 -2.13 -13.21 13.75
N ASP A 6 -2.80 -13.98 12.88
CA ASP A 6 -2.91 -13.67 11.46
C ASP A 6 -3.63 -12.34 11.19
N SER A 7 -4.78 -12.11 11.83
CA SER A 7 -5.57 -10.89 11.58
C SER A 7 -4.85 -9.61 12.04
N PRO A 8 -4.30 -9.53 13.27
CA PRO A 8 -3.50 -8.38 13.68
C PRO A 8 -2.27 -8.14 12.82
N ASN A 9 -1.67 -9.20 12.25
CA ASN A 9 -0.48 -9.10 11.41
C ASN A 9 -0.71 -8.34 10.09
N SER A 10 -1.97 -8.10 9.71
CA SER A 10 -2.33 -7.30 8.53
C SER A 10 -3.01 -5.97 8.88
N ALA A 11 -3.41 -5.74 10.13
CA ALA A 11 -4.19 -4.56 10.51
C ALA A 11 -3.46 -3.25 10.21
N GLY A 12 -2.14 -3.18 10.49
CA GLY A 12 -1.31 -2.02 10.16
C GLY A 12 -1.25 -1.74 8.65
N VAL A 13 -1.03 -2.78 7.85
CA VAL A 13 -1.01 -2.69 6.37
C VAL A 13 -2.32 -2.14 5.82
N ILE A 14 -3.45 -2.59 6.37
CA ILE A 14 -4.78 -2.14 5.93
C ILE A 14 -5.07 -0.69 6.36
N ILE A 15 -4.60 -0.25 7.54
CA ILE A 15 -4.71 1.15 7.96
C ILE A 15 -4.05 2.06 6.93
N ASP A 16 -2.83 1.74 6.51
CA ASP A 16 -2.10 2.55 5.55
C ASP A 16 -2.71 2.47 4.14
N ALA A 17 -3.19 1.30 3.71
CA ALA A 17 -3.88 1.15 2.44
C ALA A 17 -5.15 2.01 2.35
N VAL A 18 -5.95 2.06 3.42
CA VAL A 18 -7.16 2.91 3.48
C VAL A 18 -6.80 4.39 3.41
N ARG A 19 -5.72 4.81 4.09
CA ARG A 19 -5.24 6.20 4.07
C ARG A 19 -4.71 6.59 2.69
N ALA A 20 -3.94 5.73 2.04
CA ALA A 20 -3.47 5.94 0.67
C ALA A 20 -4.63 6.04 -0.33
N ALA A 21 -5.66 5.20 -0.19
CA ALA A 21 -6.88 5.30 -1.00
C ALA A 21 -7.63 6.63 -0.78
N LYS A 22 -7.64 7.14 0.45
CA LYS A 22 -8.23 8.46 0.77
C LYS A 22 -7.44 9.60 0.11
N ILE A 23 -6.11 9.56 0.15
CA ILE A 23 -5.24 10.53 -0.53
C ILE A 23 -5.52 10.53 -2.04
N ALA A 24 -5.58 9.36 -2.67
CA ALA A 24 -5.89 9.25 -4.10
C ALA A 24 -7.24 9.88 -4.44
N LYS A 25 -8.26 9.59 -3.63
CA LYS A 25 -9.60 10.19 -3.78
C LYS A 25 -9.56 11.71 -3.65
N ASP A 26 -8.82 12.25 -2.68
CA ASP A 26 -8.72 13.69 -2.44
C ASP A 26 -8.00 14.42 -3.58
N ARG A 27 -7.05 13.75 -4.23
CA ARG A 27 -6.33 14.24 -5.41
C ARG A 27 -7.07 13.99 -6.73
N GLY A 28 -8.26 13.37 -6.71
CA GLY A 28 -9.00 13.02 -7.92
C GLY A 28 -8.34 11.93 -8.77
N VAL A 29 -7.43 11.14 -8.19
CA VAL A 29 -6.76 10.02 -8.87
C VAL A 29 -7.68 8.80 -8.84
N GLY A 30 -8.10 8.36 -10.03
CA GLY A 30 -8.91 7.15 -10.22
C GLY A 30 -8.06 5.93 -10.58
N GLY A 31 -8.69 4.76 -10.53
CA GLY A 31 -8.02 3.48 -10.80
C GLY A 31 -7.14 3.00 -9.63
N PRO A 32 -6.35 1.93 -9.85
CA PRO A 32 -5.46 1.41 -8.82
C PRO A 32 -4.36 2.40 -8.46
N VAL A 33 -4.13 2.60 -7.16
CA VAL A 33 -2.96 3.34 -6.64
C VAL A 33 -1.77 2.40 -6.68
N VAL A 34 -1.02 2.40 -7.79
CA VAL A 34 0.07 1.43 -8.02
C VAL A 34 1.13 1.49 -6.91
N ALA A 35 1.55 2.69 -6.50
CA ALA A 35 2.51 2.90 -5.42
C ALA A 35 2.11 2.21 -4.11
N ALA A 36 0.83 2.36 -3.69
CA ALA A 36 0.32 1.69 -2.49
C ALA A 36 0.08 0.20 -2.71
N SER A 37 -0.44 -0.19 -3.88
CA SER A 37 -0.78 -1.59 -4.16
C SER A 37 0.47 -2.46 -4.20
N ALA A 38 1.53 -1.99 -4.85
CA ALA A 38 2.78 -2.72 -5.00
C ALA A 38 3.48 -2.99 -3.66
N TYR A 39 3.31 -2.10 -2.67
CA TYR A 39 3.93 -2.26 -1.35
C TYR A 39 3.04 -2.98 -0.33
N LEU A 40 1.72 -2.79 -0.39
CA LEU A 40 0.79 -3.23 0.66
C LEU A 40 0.00 -4.50 0.30
N MET A 41 0.04 -4.96 -0.96
CA MET A 41 -0.76 -6.09 -1.45
C MET A 41 0.12 -7.18 -2.07
N LYS A 42 -0.24 -8.45 -1.82
CA LYS A 42 0.49 -9.61 -2.38
C LYS A 42 0.30 -9.80 -3.90
N SER A 43 -0.73 -9.21 -4.48
CA SER A 43 -1.07 -9.36 -5.90
C SER A 43 -1.41 -7.99 -6.50
N PRO A 44 -0.41 -7.12 -6.65
CA PRO A 44 -0.61 -5.79 -7.21
C PRO A 44 -0.84 -5.84 -8.72
N PRO A 45 -1.43 -4.78 -9.32
CA PRO A 45 -1.53 -4.63 -10.77
C PRO A 45 -0.17 -4.57 -11.49
N GLN A 46 0.85 -4.07 -10.80
CA GLN A 46 2.24 -4.03 -11.26
C GLN A 46 3.15 -4.53 -10.13
N GLN A 47 3.98 -5.52 -10.44
CA GLN A 47 4.96 -6.07 -9.50
C GLN A 47 6.19 -5.17 -9.45
N LEU A 48 6.61 -4.80 -8.25
CA LEU A 48 7.82 -4.02 -7.97
C LEU A 48 8.58 -4.68 -6.82
N ALA A 49 9.88 -4.40 -6.71
CA ALA A 49 10.63 -4.76 -5.51
C ALA A 49 10.12 -3.92 -4.32
N ASP A 50 10.09 -4.51 -3.11
CA ASP A 50 9.49 -3.88 -1.93
C ASP A 50 10.12 -2.53 -1.56
N ASP A 51 11.44 -2.39 -1.74
CA ASP A 51 12.18 -1.16 -1.49
C ASP A 51 11.79 -0.03 -2.46
N VAL A 52 11.67 -0.36 -3.74
CA VAL A 52 11.20 0.56 -4.78
C VAL A 52 9.72 0.91 -4.57
N ALA A 53 8.87 -0.06 -4.22
CA ALA A 53 7.46 0.17 -3.96
C ALA A 53 7.25 1.06 -2.72
N ARG A 54 8.09 0.90 -1.69
CA ARG A 54 8.08 1.75 -0.50
C ARG A 54 8.46 3.19 -0.85
N GLU A 55 9.54 3.39 -1.60
CA GLU A 55 9.97 4.73 -2.04
C GLU A 55 8.86 5.43 -2.83
N GLN A 56 8.25 4.74 -3.80
CA GLN A 56 7.12 5.29 -4.55
C GLN A 56 5.89 5.58 -3.67
N LEU A 57 5.65 4.79 -2.62
CA LEU A 57 4.57 5.06 -1.67
C LEU A 57 4.86 6.32 -0.85
N GLU A 58 6.09 6.53 -0.40
CA GLU A 58 6.50 7.75 0.32
C GLU A 58 6.34 8.99 -0.59
N GLU A 59 6.85 8.93 -1.83
CA GLU A 59 6.67 9.99 -2.83
C GLU A 59 5.17 10.27 -3.09
N PHE A 60 4.37 9.21 -3.21
CA PHE A 60 2.93 9.36 -3.34
C PHE A 60 2.31 10.03 -2.10
N ILE A 61 2.77 9.74 -0.89
CA ILE A 61 2.24 10.38 0.32
C ILE A 61 2.61 11.87 0.36
N GLU A 62 3.86 12.22 0.01
CA GLU A 62 4.36 13.59 -0.01
C GLU A 62 3.58 14.49 -0.99
N GLY A 63 3.21 13.95 -2.17
CA GLY A 63 2.24 14.56 -3.08
C GLY A 63 2.81 15.52 -4.10
#